data_AF-A0A2N6BEB1-F1
#
_entry.id   AF-A0A2N6BEB1-F1
#
_cell.length_a   1.000
_cell.length_b   1.000
_cell.length_c   1.000
_cell.angle_alpha   90.00
_cell.angle_beta   90.00
_cell.angle_gamma   90.00
#
_symmetry.space_group_name_H-M   'P 1'
#
loop_
_entity.id
_entity.type
_entity.pdbx_description
1 polymer ?
#
loop_
_entity_poly.entity_id
_entity_poly.type
_entity_poly.pdbx_seq_one_letter_code
_entity_poly.pdbx_strand_id
1 'polypeptide(L)'
;MVLKSSTGGFETVRNALIKSESTRGISDFYYRWTLYPAESIKPLLARSQVTAFISPELEKRRAKVIAAALKSRNIYILGDEKGAEILVKPNKETALLVTRGQSIKLETLSVEKISSGLNKLSSLSDDSRVLRRVTLYALAGGFPLALLLSTAALIGWAMRGRRVPALILSATIAAGAALYFGTASEELDYLHREAGVEELSEALSSPNPLYRLYGALGGMRHPEELTAELIASTADPVINVRYTSALALEKADAAEVTERLHEILESDDEWYVKTRAFHALKNSGRL
;
A
#
# COMPACT_ATOMS: atom_id res chain seq x y z
N MET A 1 -7.08 22.21 -14.53
CA MET A 1 -7.28 21.05 -15.43
C MET A 1 -7.13 19.71 -14.71
N VAL A 2 -6.24 19.56 -13.72
CA VAL A 2 -6.09 18.34 -12.89
C VAL A 2 -7.33 18.04 -12.02
N LEU A 3 -8.07 19.07 -11.60
CA LEU A 3 -9.23 18.96 -10.70
C LEU A 3 -10.52 18.40 -11.34
N LYS A 4 -10.52 18.03 -12.64
CA LYS A 4 -11.69 17.47 -13.34
C LYS A 4 -11.45 16.08 -13.96
N SER A 5 -10.38 15.39 -13.56
CA SER A 5 -10.03 14.08 -14.11
C SER A 5 -10.85 12.96 -13.46
N SER A 6 -11.57 12.17 -14.26
CA SER A 6 -12.28 10.94 -13.84
C SER A 6 -11.37 9.89 -13.18
N THR A 7 -10.07 9.89 -13.51
CA THR A 7 -9.05 9.02 -12.87
C THR A 7 -8.40 9.64 -11.62
N GLY A 8 -9.05 10.61 -10.96
CA GLY A 8 -8.50 11.29 -9.77
C GLY A 8 -7.20 12.08 -10.01
N GLY A 9 -6.95 12.52 -11.25
CA GLY A 9 -5.74 13.24 -11.65
C GLY A 9 -4.49 12.39 -11.83
N PHE A 10 -4.51 11.10 -11.45
CA PHE A 10 -3.33 10.23 -11.51
C PHE A 10 -2.79 10.07 -12.93
N GLU A 11 -3.64 9.74 -13.90
CA GLU A 11 -3.19 9.58 -15.29
C GLU A 11 -2.68 10.89 -15.90
N THR A 12 -3.28 12.01 -15.50
CA THR A 12 -2.84 13.33 -15.94
C THR A 12 -1.45 13.65 -15.40
N VAL A 13 -1.22 13.39 -14.10
CA VAL A 13 0.09 13.58 -13.46
C VAL A 13 1.13 12.59 -14.02
N ARG A 14 0.79 11.30 -14.15
CA ARG A 14 1.64 10.27 -14.75
C ARG A 14 2.04 10.65 -16.17
N ASN A 15 1.06 10.99 -17.01
CA ASN A 15 1.31 11.34 -18.40
C ASN A 15 2.12 12.63 -18.50
N ALA A 16 1.92 13.61 -17.60
CA ALA A 16 2.75 14.79 -17.52
C ALA A 16 4.21 14.41 -17.15
N LEU A 17 4.41 13.60 -16.12
CA LEU A 17 5.74 13.11 -15.69
C LEU A 17 6.49 12.36 -16.79
N ILE A 18 5.80 11.68 -17.71
CA ILE A 18 6.44 10.94 -18.80
C ILE A 18 6.62 11.78 -20.06
N LYS A 19 5.61 12.56 -20.45
CA LYS A 19 5.55 13.23 -21.76
C LYS A 19 6.22 14.60 -21.80
N SER A 20 6.20 15.35 -20.69
CA SER A 20 6.80 16.69 -20.64
C SER A 20 8.26 16.60 -20.18
N GLU A 21 9.14 17.30 -20.88
CA GLU A 21 10.59 17.24 -20.67
C GLU A 21 11.00 17.76 -19.28
N SER A 22 10.33 18.81 -18.80
CA SER A 22 10.57 19.40 -17.47
C SER A 22 10.14 18.49 -16.32
N THR A 23 9.08 17.72 -16.51
CA THR A 23 8.51 16.80 -15.51
C THR A 23 9.11 15.40 -15.60
N ARG A 24 9.65 15.01 -16.76
CA ARG A 24 10.51 13.83 -16.92
C ARG A 24 11.76 13.94 -16.07
N GLY A 25 12.38 15.13 -16.00
CA GLY A 25 13.50 15.37 -15.09
C GLY A 25 13.17 15.06 -13.61
N ILE A 26 11.93 15.34 -13.18
CA ILE A 26 11.46 15.00 -11.81
C ILE A 26 11.31 13.47 -11.66
N SER A 27 10.71 12.80 -12.65
CA SER A 27 10.59 11.35 -12.67
C SER A 27 11.97 10.68 -12.63
N ASP A 28 12.89 11.11 -13.49
CA ASP A 28 14.26 10.58 -13.57
C ASP A 28 15.02 10.82 -12.27
N PHE A 29 14.86 11.99 -11.66
CA PHE A 29 15.40 12.28 -10.34
C PHE A 29 14.86 11.30 -9.29
N TYR A 30 13.54 11.10 -9.24
CA TYR A 30 12.91 10.18 -8.30
C TYR A 30 13.40 8.74 -8.48
N TYR A 31 13.40 8.21 -9.71
CA TYR A 31 13.87 6.85 -9.96
C TYR A 31 15.36 6.71 -9.60
N ARG A 32 16.20 7.64 -10.05
CA ARG A 32 17.65 7.60 -9.87
C ARG A 32 18.07 7.77 -8.41
N TRP A 33 17.47 8.70 -7.68
CA TRP A 33 17.95 9.14 -6.37
C TRP A 33 17.06 8.75 -5.21
N THR A 34 15.82 8.30 -5.47
CA THR A 34 14.90 7.86 -4.41
C THR A 34 14.64 6.37 -4.51
N LEU A 35 14.17 5.87 -5.65
CA LEU A 35 13.72 4.49 -5.76
C LEU A 35 14.88 3.48 -5.73
N TYR A 36 15.90 3.66 -6.57
CA TYR A 36 17.05 2.75 -6.59
C TYR A 36 17.79 2.68 -5.24
N PRO A 37 18.12 3.83 -4.60
CA PRO A 37 18.70 3.79 -3.26
C PRO A 37 17.78 3.12 -2.23
N ALA A 38 16.47 3.40 -2.27
CA ALA A 38 15.52 2.76 -1.37
C ALA A 38 15.48 1.23 -1.53
N GLU A 39 15.54 0.70 -2.75
CA GLU A 39 15.63 -0.75 -3.00
C GLU A 39 16.93 -1.36 -2.45
N SER A 40 18.04 -0.63 -2.53
CA SER A 40 19.34 -1.11 -2.05
C SER A 40 19.40 -1.31 -0.53
N ILE A 41 18.66 -0.50 0.23
CA ILE A 41 18.60 -0.55 1.70
C ILE A 41 17.46 -1.42 2.24
N LYS A 42 16.60 -1.98 1.37
CA LYS A 42 15.55 -2.89 1.81
C LYS A 42 16.14 -4.25 2.15
N PRO A 43 15.64 -4.91 3.21
CA PRO A 43 15.93 -6.32 3.44
C PRO A 43 15.41 -7.14 2.26
N LEU A 44 16.05 -8.27 1.97
CA LEU A 44 15.80 -9.09 0.77
C LEU A 44 14.30 -9.28 0.48
N LEU A 45 13.52 -9.73 1.45
CA LEU A 45 12.08 -10.00 1.25
C LEU A 45 11.17 -8.77 1.20
N ALA A 46 11.69 -7.57 1.48
CA ALA A 46 10.92 -6.33 1.34
C ALA A 46 11.17 -5.63 -0.01
N ARG A 47 12.09 -6.14 -0.83
CA ARG A 47 12.35 -5.62 -2.18
C ARG A 47 11.16 -5.87 -3.09
N SER A 48 10.95 -4.96 -4.04
CA SER A 48 9.77 -5.02 -4.91
C SER A 48 9.79 -6.21 -5.89
N GLN A 49 10.96 -6.70 -6.28
CA GLN A 49 11.10 -7.84 -7.18
C GLN A 49 12.24 -8.73 -6.71
N VAL A 50 11.90 -9.77 -5.94
CA VAL A 50 12.88 -10.78 -5.51
C VAL A 50 12.89 -11.91 -6.52
N THR A 51 14.09 -12.31 -6.94
CA THR A 51 14.28 -13.40 -7.89
C THR A 51 14.94 -14.60 -7.22
N ALA A 52 14.56 -15.79 -7.65
CA ALA A 52 15.16 -17.04 -7.21
C ALA A 52 15.50 -17.95 -8.38
N PHE A 53 16.55 -18.75 -8.23
CA PHE A 53 16.88 -19.84 -9.13
C PHE A 53 16.87 -21.14 -8.36
N ILE A 54 16.19 -22.15 -8.92
CA ILE A 54 16.17 -23.50 -8.36
C ILE A 54 17.08 -24.37 -9.21
N SER A 55 18.13 -24.92 -8.59
CA SER A 55 19.08 -25.77 -9.30
C SER A 55 18.37 -26.98 -9.93
N PRO A 56 18.67 -27.33 -11.19
CA PRO A 56 18.10 -28.49 -11.86
C PRO A 56 18.55 -29.82 -11.23
N GLU A 57 19.63 -29.81 -10.45
CA GLU A 57 20.12 -30.96 -9.68
C GLU A 57 19.24 -31.30 -8.48
N LEU A 58 18.30 -30.41 -8.12
CA LEU A 58 17.37 -30.65 -7.02
C LEU A 58 16.27 -31.64 -7.44
N GLU A 59 15.98 -32.61 -6.58
CA GLU A 59 14.91 -33.60 -6.81
C GLU A 59 13.56 -32.92 -7.17
N LYS A 60 12.92 -33.37 -8.26
CA LYS A 60 11.71 -32.76 -8.84
C LYS A 60 10.60 -32.47 -7.83
N ARG A 61 10.33 -33.40 -6.90
CA ARG A 61 9.30 -33.24 -5.87
C ARG A 61 9.63 -32.07 -4.95
N ARG A 62 10.88 -31.97 -4.52
CA ARG A 62 11.38 -30.91 -3.63
C ARG A 62 11.38 -29.57 -4.34
N ALA A 63 11.84 -29.54 -5.59
CA ALA A 63 11.81 -28.35 -6.44
C ALA A 63 10.39 -27.80 -6.56
N LYS A 64 9.38 -28.67 -6.76
CA LYS A 64 7.97 -28.25 -6.83
C LYS A 64 7.46 -27.63 -5.53
N VAL A 65 7.80 -28.20 -4.37
CA VAL A 65 7.39 -27.67 -3.06
C VAL A 65 8.05 -26.31 -2.77
N ILE A 66 9.35 -26.19 -3.06
CA ILE A 66 10.08 -24.92 -2.90
C ILE A 66 9.54 -23.87 -3.87
N ALA A 67 9.30 -24.23 -5.12
CA ALA A 67 8.72 -23.33 -6.11
C ALA A 67 7.35 -22.80 -5.67
N ALA A 68 6.49 -23.66 -5.11
CA ALA A 68 5.19 -23.24 -4.57
C ALA A 68 5.35 -22.25 -3.41
N ALA A 69 6.29 -22.50 -2.49
CA ALA A 69 6.56 -21.62 -1.36
C ALA A 69 7.19 -20.27 -1.77
N LEU A 70 8.02 -20.26 -2.81
CA LEU A 70 8.58 -19.02 -3.39
C LEU A 70 7.47 -18.21 -4.08
N LYS A 71 6.62 -18.87 -4.87
CA LYS A 71 5.52 -18.23 -5.59
C LYS A 71 4.48 -17.62 -4.65
N SER A 72 4.15 -18.27 -3.53
CA SER A 72 3.25 -17.71 -2.52
C SER A 72 3.80 -16.45 -1.83
N ARG A 73 5.10 -16.20 -1.96
CA ARG A 73 5.80 -15.00 -1.46
C ARG A 73 6.10 -13.99 -2.56
N ASN A 74 5.52 -14.14 -3.76
CA ASN A 74 5.78 -13.31 -4.94
C ASN A 74 7.27 -13.28 -5.35
N ILE A 75 8.00 -14.36 -5.11
CA ILE A 75 9.38 -14.51 -5.56
C ILE A 75 9.38 -15.13 -6.97
N TYR A 76 10.02 -14.44 -7.93
CA TYR A 76 10.05 -14.86 -9.33
C TYR A 76 11.14 -15.89 -9.57
N ILE A 77 10.76 -17.04 -10.13
CA ILE A 77 11.71 -18.11 -10.43
C ILE A 77 12.29 -17.87 -11.83
N LEU A 78 13.60 -17.72 -11.91
CA LEU A 78 14.35 -17.55 -13.15
C LEU A 78 14.80 -18.90 -13.70
N GLY A 79 15.01 -18.96 -15.03
CA GLY A 79 15.56 -20.13 -15.71
C GLY A 79 17.09 -20.23 -15.65
N ASP A 80 17.78 -19.16 -15.26
CA ASP A 80 19.25 -19.09 -15.14
C ASP A 80 19.62 -18.63 -13.71
N GLU A 81 20.76 -19.10 -13.22
CA GLU A 81 21.41 -18.65 -11.98
C GLU A 81 21.82 -17.17 -12.08
N LYS A 82 22.18 -16.71 -13.28
CA LYS A 82 22.56 -15.31 -13.51
C LYS A 82 21.37 -14.37 -13.28
N GLY A 83 21.51 -13.52 -12.27
CA GLY A 83 20.49 -12.53 -11.90
C GLY A 83 19.52 -12.99 -10.81
N ALA A 84 19.63 -14.23 -10.32
CA ALA A 84 18.87 -14.68 -9.17
C ALA A 84 19.48 -14.15 -7.86
N GLU A 85 18.66 -13.54 -7.02
CA GLU A 85 19.08 -13.08 -5.69
C GLU A 85 19.14 -14.23 -4.67
N ILE A 86 18.26 -15.23 -4.85
CA ILE A 86 18.19 -16.43 -4.02
C ILE A 86 18.54 -17.65 -4.87
N LEU A 87 19.52 -18.42 -4.42
CA LEU A 87 19.90 -19.67 -5.07
C LEU A 87 19.46 -20.84 -4.19
N VAL A 88 18.71 -21.77 -4.78
CA VAL A 88 18.33 -23.02 -4.13
C VAL A 88 19.23 -24.13 -4.66
N LYS A 89 20.20 -24.54 -3.85
CA LYS A 89 21.19 -25.57 -4.20
C LYS A 89 20.90 -26.89 -3.47
N PRO A 90 21.15 -28.06 -4.08
CA PRO A 90 21.05 -29.33 -3.39
C PRO A 90 22.11 -29.44 -2.28
N ASN A 91 21.78 -30.10 -1.17
CA ASN A 91 22.73 -30.44 -0.12
C ASN A 91 22.40 -31.80 0.50
N LYS A 92 23.02 -32.87 -0.03
CA LYS A 92 22.75 -34.26 0.37
C LYS A 92 21.24 -34.52 0.42
N GLU A 93 20.68 -34.64 1.63
CA GLU A 93 19.26 -34.89 1.89
C GLU A 93 18.43 -33.62 2.15
N THR A 94 18.99 -32.43 1.96
CA THR A 94 18.36 -31.13 2.26
C THR A 94 18.52 -30.15 1.09
N ALA A 95 17.88 -28.98 1.20
CA ALA A 95 18.10 -27.86 0.29
C ALA A 95 18.84 -26.73 1.02
N LEU A 96 19.72 -26.02 0.32
CA LEU A 96 20.37 -24.81 0.79
C LEU A 96 19.75 -23.60 0.09
N LEU A 97 19.30 -22.62 0.88
CA LEU A 97 19.02 -21.28 0.39
C LEU A 97 20.28 -20.45 0.53
N VAL A 98 20.74 -19.85 -0.56
CA VAL A 98 21.98 -19.06 -0.59
C VAL A 98 21.67 -17.68 -1.15
N THR A 99 22.19 -16.63 -0.51
CA THR A 99 22.17 -15.26 -1.02
C THR A 99 23.43 -14.53 -0.56
N ARG A 100 24.09 -13.77 -1.44
CA ARG A 100 25.21 -12.85 -1.13
C ARG A 100 26.08 -13.25 0.08
N GLY A 101 26.72 -14.43 0.01
CA GLY A 101 27.64 -14.93 1.05
C GLY A 101 26.99 -15.56 2.29
N GLN A 102 25.67 -15.50 2.43
CA GLN A 102 24.90 -16.15 3.49
C GLN A 102 24.20 -17.40 2.98
N SER A 103 24.10 -18.42 3.83
CA SER A 103 23.39 -19.65 3.50
C SER A 103 22.58 -20.19 4.68
N ILE A 104 21.44 -20.79 4.38
CA ILE A 104 20.59 -21.46 5.35
C ILE A 104 20.22 -22.84 4.82
N LYS A 105 20.41 -23.84 5.67
CA LYS A 105 19.97 -25.20 5.43
C LYS A 105 18.48 -25.35 5.75
N LEU A 106 17.73 -25.90 4.80
CA LEU A 106 16.34 -26.30 4.97
C LEU A 106 16.30 -27.78 5.34
N GLU A 107 16.14 -28.07 6.62
CA GLU A 107 16.05 -29.43 7.15
C GLU A 107 14.71 -30.11 6.81
N THR A 108 13.65 -29.32 6.60
CA THR A 108 12.32 -29.81 6.29
C THR A 108 11.71 -29.01 5.15
N LEU A 109 11.02 -29.70 4.26
CA LEU A 109 10.39 -29.13 3.07
C LEU A 109 8.89 -28.89 3.29
N SER A 110 8.52 -28.25 4.40
CA SER A 110 7.18 -27.69 4.57
C SER A 110 7.18 -26.22 4.15
N VAL A 111 6.06 -25.73 3.63
CA VAL A 111 5.90 -24.32 3.19
C VAL A 111 6.22 -23.34 4.33
N GLU A 112 5.85 -23.69 5.55
CA GLU A 112 6.12 -22.90 6.76
C GLU A 112 7.61 -22.84 7.10
N LYS A 113 8.32 -23.99 7.04
CA LYS A 113 9.76 -24.04 7.33
C LYS A 113 10.56 -23.34 6.24
N ILE A 114 10.14 -23.45 4.98
CA ILE A 114 10.73 -22.70 3.87
C ILE A 114 10.54 -21.19 4.10
N SER A 115 9.32 -20.77 4.48
CA SER A 115 9.03 -19.36 4.82
C SER A 115 9.89 -18.85 5.98
N SER A 116 10.02 -19.63 7.05
CA SER A 116 10.88 -19.30 8.19
C SER A 116 12.35 -19.20 7.78
N GLY A 117 12.82 -20.12 6.93
CA GLY A 117 14.15 -20.10 6.34
C GLY A 117 14.40 -18.84 5.50
N LEU A 118 13.45 -18.44 4.67
CA LEU A 118 13.53 -17.21 3.87
C LEU A 118 13.60 -15.96 4.76
N ASN A 119 12.77 -15.88 5.81
CA ASN A 119 12.81 -14.77 6.76
C ASN A 119 14.16 -14.69 7.47
N LYS A 120 14.68 -15.84 7.91
CA LYS A 120 16.00 -15.91 8.54
C LYS A 120 17.10 -15.49 7.56
N LEU A 121 17.04 -15.94 6.30
CA LEU A 121 18.01 -15.61 5.25
C LEU A 121 17.98 -14.11 4.96
N SER A 122 16.78 -13.54 4.83
CA SER A 122 16.58 -12.10 4.65
C SER A 122 17.11 -11.29 5.82
N SER A 123 17.00 -11.81 7.05
CA SER A 123 17.52 -11.12 8.23
C SER A 123 19.05 -11.17 8.29
N LEU A 124 19.67 -12.30 7.90
CA LEU A 124 21.12 -12.47 7.92
C LEU A 124 21.82 -11.71 6.80
N SER A 125 21.15 -11.50 5.66
CA SER A 125 21.66 -10.76 4.51
C SER A 125 21.36 -9.25 4.53
N ASP A 126 20.80 -8.75 5.64
CA ASP A 126 20.39 -7.35 5.79
C ASP A 126 21.50 -6.49 6.40
N ASP A 127 22.43 -6.07 5.55
CA ASP A 127 23.60 -5.26 5.94
C ASP A 127 23.23 -3.82 6.35
N SER A 128 22.06 -3.32 5.94
CA SER A 128 21.63 -1.93 6.13
C SER A 128 20.68 -1.74 7.32
N ARG A 129 20.53 -2.75 8.18
CA ARG A 129 19.59 -2.73 9.31
C ARG A 129 19.73 -1.50 10.21
N VAL A 130 20.96 -1.14 10.55
CA VAL A 130 21.26 0.02 11.42
C VAL A 130 20.88 1.31 10.72
N LEU A 131 21.32 1.51 9.47
CA LEU A 131 21.00 2.69 8.67
C LEU A 131 19.48 2.89 8.56
N ARG A 132 18.73 1.82 8.31
CA ARG A 132 17.28 1.88 8.19
C ARG A 132 16.58 2.26 9.49
N ARG A 133 17.04 1.74 10.64
CA ARG A 133 16.53 2.16 11.96
C ARG A 133 16.79 3.64 12.22
N VAL A 134 18.02 4.10 11.97
CA VAL A 134 18.39 5.52 12.12
C VAL A 134 17.54 6.39 11.21
N THR A 135 17.36 6.01 9.94
CA THR A 135 16.51 6.72 8.98
C THR A 135 15.06 6.80 9.45
N LEU A 136 14.51 5.70 9.97
CA LEU A 136 13.15 5.67 10.52
C LEU A 136 13.00 6.58 11.74
N TYR A 137 13.96 6.58 12.67
CA TYR A 137 13.92 7.49 13.82
C TYR A 137 14.09 8.96 13.40
N ALA A 138 14.96 9.23 12.43
CA ALA A 138 15.14 10.55 11.87
C ALA A 138 13.87 11.04 11.16
N LEU A 139 13.15 10.17 10.45
CA LEU A 139 11.91 10.53 9.77
C LEU A 139 10.73 10.68 10.74
N ALA A 140 10.61 9.79 11.73
CA ALA A 140 9.50 9.77 12.67
C ALA A 140 9.60 10.86 13.75
N GLY A 141 10.81 11.11 14.29
CA GLY A 141 11.03 12.08 15.35
C GLY A 141 11.83 13.30 14.89
N GLY A 142 12.93 13.06 14.15
CA GLY A 142 13.84 14.12 13.74
C GLY A 142 13.20 15.13 12.78
N PHE A 143 12.45 14.67 11.78
CA PHE A 143 11.85 15.53 10.78
C PHE A 143 10.74 16.42 11.35
N PRO A 144 9.75 15.93 12.14
CA PRO A 144 8.79 16.80 12.80
C PRO A 144 9.44 17.83 13.71
N LEU A 145 10.46 17.43 14.48
CA LEU A 145 11.20 18.36 15.35
C LEU A 145 11.95 19.43 14.54
N ALA A 146 12.65 19.02 13.48
CA ALA A 146 13.36 19.96 12.60
C ALA A 146 12.39 20.93 11.93
N LEU A 147 11.22 20.45 11.49
CA LEU A 147 10.18 21.29 10.90
C LEU A 147 9.63 22.30 11.92
N LEU A 148 9.34 21.87 13.14
CA LEU A 148 8.89 22.74 14.23
C LEU A 148 9.91 23.83 14.55
N LEU A 149 11.18 23.44 14.73
CA LEU A 149 12.26 24.38 15.06
C LEU A 149 12.52 25.36 13.91
N SER A 150 12.52 24.89 12.66
CA SER A 150 12.70 25.75 11.49
C SER A 150 11.56 26.74 11.34
N THR A 151 10.32 26.30 11.60
CA THR A 151 9.14 27.16 11.57
C THR A 151 9.20 28.20 12.69
N ALA A 152 9.55 27.80 13.91
CA ALA A 152 9.71 28.72 15.05
C ALA A 152 10.81 29.74 14.79
N ALA A 153 11.94 29.33 14.21
CA ALA A 153 13.03 30.23 13.82
C ALA A 153 12.60 31.23 12.75
N LEU A 154 11.86 30.79 11.73
CA LEU A 154 11.35 31.63 10.66
C LEU A 154 10.33 32.65 11.18
N ILE A 155 9.42 32.23 12.07
CA ILE A 155 8.49 33.13 12.76
C ILE A 155 9.25 34.14 13.61
N GLY A 156 10.23 33.70 14.41
CA GLY A 156 11.05 34.58 15.23
C GLY A 156 11.83 35.61 14.40
N TRP A 157 12.36 35.20 13.24
CA TRP A 157 13.01 36.09 12.29
C TRP A 157 12.03 37.09 11.67
N ALA A 158 10.85 36.65 11.23
CA ALA A 158 9.82 37.51 10.65
C ALA A 158 9.22 38.51 11.67
N MET A 159 9.17 38.12 12.94
CA MET A 159 8.63 38.91 14.05
C MET A 159 9.69 39.77 14.75
N ARG A 160 10.91 39.85 14.22
CA ARG A 160 12.00 40.64 14.78
C ARG A 160 11.58 42.11 14.91
N GLY A 161 11.29 42.54 16.14
CA GLY A 161 10.77 43.88 16.46
C GLY A 161 9.38 43.91 17.12
N ARG A 162 8.66 42.79 17.20
CA ARG A 162 7.38 42.67 17.91
C ARG A 162 7.52 41.76 19.12
N ARG A 163 7.06 42.21 20.30
CA ARG A 163 7.14 41.49 21.59
C ARG A 163 6.09 40.37 21.70
N VAL A 164 6.05 39.45 20.75
CA VAL A 164 5.30 38.20 20.90
C VAL A 164 6.33 37.06 20.92
N PRO A 165 6.38 36.23 21.98
CA PRO A 165 7.31 35.11 22.01
C PRO A 165 6.95 34.13 20.89
N ALA A 166 7.82 34.00 19.88
CA ALA A 166 7.62 33.15 18.71
C ALA A 166 7.23 31.71 19.08
N LEU A 167 7.68 31.23 20.24
CA LEU A 167 7.35 29.93 20.82
C LEU A 167 5.85 29.76 21.13
N ILE A 168 5.17 30.81 21.59
CA ILE A 168 3.73 30.75 21.91
C ILE A 168 2.92 30.62 20.62
N LEU A 169 3.29 31.39 19.58
CA LEU A 169 2.60 31.34 18.29
C LEU A 169 2.83 30.00 17.57
N SER A 170 4.06 29.47 17.59
CA SER A 170 4.33 28.14 17.03
C SER A 170 3.60 27.05 17.81
N ALA A 171 3.52 27.15 19.14
CA ALA A 171 2.78 26.20 19.96
C ALA A 171 1.26 26.26 19.70
N THR A 172 0.70 27.45 19.45
CA THR A 172 -0.74 27.59 19.12
C THR A 172 -1.06 27.08 17.73
N ILE A 173 -0.21 27.33 16.73
CA ILE A 173 -0.39 26.75 15.39
C ILE A 173 -0.26 25.23 15.44
N ALA A 174 0.74 24.70 16.16
CA ALA A 174 0.90 23.26 16.33
C ALA A 174 -0.27 22.62 17.08
N ALA A 175 -0.75 23.25 18.16
CA ALA A 175 -1.92 22.78 18.91
C ALA A 175 -3.20 22.85 18.07
N GLY A 176 -3.40 23.93 17.30
CA GLY A 176 -4.52 24.08 16.39
C GLY A 176 -4.51 23.05 15.27
N ALA A 177 -3.33 22.79 14.68
CA ALA A 177 -3.17 21.72 13.69
C ALA A 177 -3.41 20.33 14.31
N ALA A 178 -2.86 20.06 15.49
CA ALA A 178 -3.06 18.78 16.19
C ALA A 178 -4.53 18.53 16.55
N LEU A 179 -5.25 19.57 16.98
CA LEU A 179 -6.69 19.48 17.25
C LEU A 179 -7.48 19.29 15.96
N TYR A 180 -7.20 20.07 14.91
CA TYR A 180 -7.91 19.97 13.63
C TYR A 180 -7.71 18.62 12.93
N PHE A 181 -6.47 18.11 12.91
CA PHE A 181 -6.18 16.79 12.33
C PHE A 181 -6.58 15.64 13.26
N GLY A 182 -6.58 15.85 14.58
CA GLY A 182 -7.04 14.87 15.57
C GLY A 182 -8.54 14.60 15.45
N THR A 183 -9.37 15.64 15.47
CA THR A 183 -10.84 15.48 15.42
C THR A 183 -11.31 14.88 14.09
N ALA A 184 -10.72 15.31 12.97
CA ALA A 184 -11.05 14.73 11.67
C ALA A 184 -10.63 13.25 11.56
N SER A 185 -9.57 12.84 12.26
CA SER A 185 -9.17 11.41 12.27
C SER A 185 -10.07 10.55 13.15
N GLU A 186 -10.57 11.08 14.26
CA GLU A 186 -11.48 10.37 15.18
C GLU A 186 -12.85 10.17 14.55
N GLU A 187 -13.40 11.20 13.89
CA GLU A 187 -14.70 11.10 13.21
C GLU A 187 -14.67 10.11 12.04
N LEU A 188 -13.58 10.11 11.26
CA LEU A 188 -13.40 9.12 10.19
C LEU A 188 -13.22 7.70 10.76
N ASP A 189 -12.45 7.52 11.83
CA ASP A 189 -12.32 6.19 12.47
C ASP A 189 -13.66 5.72 13.06
N TYR A 190 -14.45 6.64 13.62
CA TYR A 190 -15.83 6.37 14.07
C TYR A 190 -16.71 5.88 12.92
N LEU A 191 -16.74 6.59 11.77
CA LEU A 191 -17.46 6.12 10.57
C LEU A 191 -17.00 4.73 10.15
N HIS A 192 -15.68 4.49 10.14
CA HIS A 192 -15.14 3.20 9.75
C HIS A 192 -15.47 2.08 10.73
N ARG A 193 -15.68 2.31 12.03
CA ARG A 193 -15.73 1.23 13.02
C ARG A 193 -17.04 1.10 13.76
N GLU A 194 -17.72 2.20 14.04
CA GLU A 194 -18.76 2.28 15.05
C GLU A 194 -20.06 2.90 14.55
N ALA A 195 -20.01 3.77 13.52
CA ALA A 195 -21.20 4.43 12.98
C ALA A 195 -22.26 3.44 12.51
N GLY A 196 -23.52 3.81 12.76
CA GLY A 196 -24.71 3.08 12.36
C GLY A 196 -25.17 3.41 10.94
N VAL A 197 -26.24 2.74 10.49
CA VAL A 197 -26.74 2.81 9.11
C VAL A 197 -27.05 4.24 8.66
N GLU A 198 -27.75 5.02 9.48
CA GLU A 198 -28.17 6.39 9.13
C GLU A 198 -26.98 7.33 8.91
N GLU A 199 -26.01 7.29 9.83
CA GLU A 199 -24.77 8.09 9.77
C GLU A 199 -23.90 7.69 8.58
N LEU A 200 -23.85 6.39 8.26
CA LEU A 200 -23.15 5.88 7.10
C LEU A 200 -23.83 6.29 5.78
N SER A 201 -25.17 6.29 5.73
CA SER A 201 -25.93 6.76 4.56
C SER A 201 -25.70 8.25 4.32
N GLU A 202 -25.69 9.06 5.39
CA GLU A 202 -25.31 10.48 5.31
C GLU A 202 -23.87 10.66 4.83
N ALA A 203 -22.93 9.88 5.38
CA ALA A 203 -21.53 9.93 5.00
C ALA A 203 -21.31 9.56 3.52
N LEU A 204 -22.02 8.55 3.00
CA LEU A 204 -22.01 8.14 1.59
C LEU A 204 -22.54 9.24 0.65
N SER A 205 -23.40 10.13 1.14
CA SER A 205 -23.95 11.26 0.39
C SER A 205 -23.15 12.56 0.56
N SER A 206 -22.08 12.54 1.37
CA SER A 206 -21.31 13.73 1.72
C SER A 206 -20.65 14.39 0.51
N PRO A 207 -20.59 15.74 0.43
CA PRO A 207 -19.77 16.41 -0.59
C PRO A 207 -18.28 16.08 -0.44
N ASN A 208 -17.83 15.69 0.74
CA ASN A 208 -16.44 15.34 1.00
C ASN A 208 -16.15 13.88 0.63
N PRO A 209 -15.24 13.61 -0.33
CA PRO A 209 -14.92 12.25 -0.77
C PRO A 209 -14.31 11.38 0.34
N LEU A 210 -13.70 11.96 1.38
CA LEU A 210 -13.22 11.19 2.52
C LEU A 210 -14.38 10.60 3.32
N TYR A 211 -15.44 11.37 3.58
CA TYR A 211 -16.60 10.87 4.30
C TYR A 211 -17.32 9.80 3.49
N ARG A 212 -17.43 9.95 2.17
CA ARG A 212 -17.99 8.90 1.30
C ARG A 212 -17.15 7.62 1.32
N LEU A 213 -15.83 7.74 1.27
CA LEU A 213 -14.92 6.59 1.38
C LEU A 213 -15.08 5.87 2.72
N TYR A 214 -15.09 6.61 3.82
CA TYR A 214 -15.23 6.05 5.16
C TYR A 214 -16.64 5.54 5.45
N GLY A 215 -17.67 6.15 4.85
CA GLY A 215 -19.04 5.64 4.79
C GLY A 215 -19.10 4.29 4.06
N ALA A 216 -18.43 4.14 2.92
CA ALA A 216 -18.35 2.86 2.21
C ALA A 216 -17.56 1.80 3.00
N LEU A 217 -16.46 2.18 3.65
CA LEU A 217 -15.69 1.29 4.52
C LEU A 217 -16.52 0.83 5.73
N GLY A 218 -17.29 1.74 6.34
CA GLY A 218 -18.21 1.41 7.43
C GLY A 218 -19.38 0.55 6.97
N GLY A 219 -19.90 0.82 5.77
CA GLY A 219 -21.00 0.10 5.14
C GLY A 219 -20.72 -1.38 4.87
N MET A 220 -19.46 -1.81 4.91
CA MET A 220 -19.09 -3.24 4.92
C MET A 220 -19.70 -4.02 6.10
N ARG A 221 -20.09 -3.34 7.19
CA ARG A 221 -20.81 -3.93 8.33
C ARG A 221 -22.31 -4.03 8.11
N HIS A 222 -22.87 -3.16 7.27
CA HIS A 222 -24.30 -3.04 6.99
C HIS A 222 -24.59 -3.12 5.49
N PRO A 223 -24.08 -4.17 4.79
CA PRO A 223 -24.09 -4.22 3.34
C PRO A 223 -25.51 -4.38 2.78
N GLU A 224 -26.41 -5.02 3.53
CA GLU A 224 -27.81 -5.21 3.14
C GLU A 224 -28.59 -3.89 3.29
N GLU A 225 -28.46 -3.25 4.45
CA GLU A 225 -29.20 -2.03 4.78
C GLU A 225 -28.79 -0.83 3.93
N LEU A 226 -27.54 -0.81 3.45
CA LEU A 226 -26.98 0.26 2.62
C LEU A 226 -26.85 -0.15 1.14
N THR A 227 -27.54 -1.20 0.70
CA THR A 227 -27.39 -1.75 -0.65
C THR A 227 -27.57 -0.68 -1.73
N ALA A 228 -28.60 0.15 -1.63
CA ALA A 228 -28.92 1.16 -2.63
C ALA A 228 -27.85 2.25 -2.70
N GLU A 229 -27.41 2.76 -1.55
CA GLU A 229 -26.38 3.80 -1.44
C GLU A 229 -25.01 3.30 -1.89
N LEU A 230 -24.68 2.05 -1.54
CA LEU A 230 -23.44 1.40 -1.97
C LEU A 230 -23.44 1.14 -3.48
N ILE A 231 -24.55 0.68 -4.06
CA ILE A 231 -24.72 0.56 -5.52
C ILE A 231 -24.52 1.93 -6.18
N ALA A 232 -25.19 2.98 -5.70
CA ALA A 232 -25.03 4.33 -6.26
C ALA A 232 -23.57 4.82 -6.17
N SER A 233 -22.90 4.54 -5.06
CA SER A 233 -21.50 4.93 -4.81
C SER A 233 -20.49 4.17 -5.69
N THR A 234 -20.87 3.08 -6.35
CA THR A 234 -20.03 2.45 -7.38
C THR A 234 -19.83 3.33 -8.63
N ALA A 235 -20.64 4.39 -8.79
CA ALA A 235 -20.49 5.39 -9.85
C ALA A 235 -19.82 6.69 -9.36
N ASP A 236 -19.25 6.72 -8.16
CA ASP A 236 -18.62 7.92 -7.58
C ASP A 236 -17.48 8.48 -8.45
N PRO A 237 -17.31 9.81 -8.55
CA PRO A 237 -16.18 10.41 -9.27
C PRO A 237 -14.80 10.03 -8.71
N VAL A 238 -14.71 9.54 -7.47
CA VAL A 238 -13.47 9.12 -6.82
C VAL A 238 -13.33 7.59 -6.88
N ILE A 239 -12.28 7.14 -7.58
CA ILE A 239 -11.98 5.72 -7.78
C ILE A 239 -11.95 4.88 -6.50
N ASN A 240 -11.43 5.42 -5.40
CA ASN A 240 -11.35 4.71 -4.13
C ASN A 240 -12.73 4.51 -3.48
N VAL A 241 -13.66 5.44 -3.70
CA VAL A 241 -15.05 5.29 -3.24
C VAL A 241 -15.69 4.16 -4.04
N ARG A 242 -15.61 4.20 -5.37
CA ARG A 242 -16.13 3.12 -6.25
C ARG A 242 -15.60 1.74 -5.88
N TYR A 243 -14.28 1.62 -5.73
CA TYR A 243 -13.61 0.39 -5.32
C TYR A 243 -14.13 -0.10 -3.98
N THR A 244 -14.23 0.78 -2.99
CA THR A 244 -14.65 0.42 -1.63
C THR A 244 -16.12 0.04 -1.58
N SER A 245 -16.98 0.73 -2.34
CA SER A 245 -18.39 0.37 -2.46
C SER A 245 -18.57 -1.00 -3.12
N ALA A 246 -17.84 -1.30 -4.20
CA ALA A 246 -17.83 -2.64 -4.80
C ALA A 246 -17.29 -3.72 -3.84
N LEU A 247 -16.38 -3.36 -2.94
CA LEU A 247 -15.92 -4.23 -1.85
C LEU A 247 -17.02 -4.46 -0.79
N ALA A 248 -17.70 -3.41 -0.34
CA ALA A 248 -18.75 -3.51 0.66
C ALA A 248 -19.93 -4.37 0.20
N LEU A 249 -20.24 -4.31 -1.09
CA LEU A 249 -21.27 -5.13 -1.72
C LEU A 249 -20.96 -6.64 -1.80
N GLU A 250 -19.73 -7.09 -1.45
CA GLU A 250 -19.38 -8.53 -1.47
C GLU A 250 -20.32 -9.39 -0.61
N LYS A 251 -20.82 -8.83 0.49
CA LYS A 251 -21.66 -9.54 1.47
C LYS A 251 -23.15 -9.26 1.34
N ALA A 252 -23.56 -8.32 0.50
CA ALA A 252 -24.97 -8.00 0.28
C ALA A 252 -25.59 -9.06 -0.65
N ASP A 253 -26.71 -9.67 -0.26
CA ASP A 253 -27.40 -10.75 -0.97
C ASP A 253 -28.65 -10.24 -1.70
N ALA A 254 -28.42 -9.33 -2.64
CA ALA A 254 -29.44 -8.80 -3.53
C ALA A 254 -29.12 -9.07 -5.00
N ALA A 255 -30.15 -9.37 -5.80
CA ALA A 255 -30.01 -9.60 -7.23
C ALA A 255 -29.41 -8.37 -7.96
N GLU A 256 -29.84 -7.19 -7.56
CA GLU A 256 -29.39 -5.89 -8.08
C GLU A 256 -27.88 -5.66 -7.86
N VAL A 257 -27.33 -6.19 -6.75
CA VAL A 257 -25.88 -6.14 -6.48
C VAL A 257 -25.12 -6.97 -7.51
N THR A 258 -25.64 -8.15 -7.83
CA THR A 258 -25.01 -9.06 -8.79
C THR A 258 -24.98 -8.42 -10.18
N GLU A 259 -26.13 -7.91 -10.62
CA GLU A 259 -26.27 -7.17 -11.88
C GLU A 259 -25.28 -6.00 -11.92
N ARG A 260 -25.24 -5.17 -10.88
CA ARG A 260 -24.34 -4.01 -10.84
C ARG A 260 -22.86 -4.40 -10.90
N LEU A 261 -22.45 -5.46 -10.20
CA LEU A 261 -21.06 -5.91 -10.23
C LEU A 261 -20.67 -6.46 -11.61
N HIS A 262 -21.59 -7.12 -12.33
CA HIS A 262 -21.37 -7.53 -13.72
C HIS A 262 -21.26 -6.33 -14.66
N GLU A 263 -22.11 -5.31 -14.51
CA GLU A 263 -22.00 -4.07 -15.29
C GLU A 263 -20.63 -3.42 -15.13
N ILE A 264 -20.09 -3.37 -13.91
CA ILE A 264 -18.74 -2.84 -13.66
C ILE A 264 -17.68 -3.64 -14.43
N LEU A 265 -17.80 -4.98 -14.49
CA LEU A 265 -16.88 -5.83 -15.26
C LEU A 265 -16.93 -5.59 -16.77
N GLU A 266 -18.09 -5.21 -17.30
CA GLU A 266 -18.27 -4.94 -18.73
C GLU A 266 -17.99 -3.48 -19.11
N SER A 267 -18.03 -2.57 -18.13
CA SER A 267 -17.80 -1.15 -18.33
C SER A 267 -16.35 -0.78 -18.67
N ASP A 268 -16.19 0.49 -19.06
CA ASP A 268 -14.89 1.16 -19.24
C ASP A 268 -14.28 1.66 -17.90
N ASP A 269 -14.77 1.20 -16.74
CA ASP A 269 -14.15 1.52 -15.45
C ASP A 269 -12.69 1.04 -15.39
N GLU A 270 -11.91 1.65 -14.50
CA GLU A 270 -10.50 1.30 -14.36
C GLU A 270 -10.31 -0.15 -13.90
N TRP A 271 -9.27 -0.81 -14.42
CA TRP A 271 -8.93 -2.21 -14.14
C TRP A 271 -8.95 -2.56 -12.65
N TYR A 272 -8.61 -1.60 -11.80
CA TYR A 272 -8.59 -1.73 -10.35
C TYR A 272 -10.00 -1.93 -9.74
N VAL A 273 -10.99 -1.16 -10.20
CA VAL A 273 -12.40 -1.29 -9.77
C VAL A 273 -12.99 -2.59 -10.33
N LYS A 274 -12.70 -2.91 -11.59
CA LYS A 274 -13.14 -4.16 -12.24
C LYS A 274 -12.60 -5.39 -11.51
N THR A 275 -11.33 -5.38 -11.11
CA THR A 275 -10.73 -6.47 -10.33
C THR A 275 -11.46 -6.67 -9.00
N ARG A 276 -11.89 -5.58 -8.36
CA ARG A 276 -12.63 -5.65 -7.09
C ARG A 276 -14.04 -6.20 -7.27
N ALA A 277 -14.74 -5.80 -8.33
CA ALA A 277 -16.05 -6.37 -8.67
C ALA A 277 -15.94 -7.87 -8.98
N PHE A 278 -14.92 -8.29 -9.73
CA PHE A 278 -14.64 -9.71 -10.00
C PHE A 278 -14.45 -10.50 -8.70
N HIS A 279 -13.66 -9.98 -7.77
CA HIS A 279 -13.44 -10.63 -6.49
C HIS A 279 -14.71 -10.69 -5.63
N ALA A 280 -15.54 -9.64 -5.64
CA ALA A 280 -16.80 -9.62 -4.93
C ALA A 280 -17.77 -10.70 -5.46
N LEU A 281 -17.94 -10.81 -6.78
CA LEU A 281 -18.73 -11.86 -7.43
C LEU A 281 -18.18 -13.27 -7.12
N LYS A 282 -16.87 -13.45 -7.24
CA LYS A 282 -16.21 -14.73 -6.97
C LYS A 282 -16.40 -15.17 -5.51
N ASN A 283 -16.21 -14.28 -4.55
CA ASN A 283 -16.27 -14.59 -3.13
C ASN A 283 -17.71 -14.82 -2.65
N SER A 284 -18.67 -14.16 -3.27
CA SER A 284 -20.10 -14.35 -3.00
C SER A 284 -20.72 -15.55 -3.73
N GLY A 285 -19.97 -16.23 -4.60
CA GLY A 285 -20.44 -17.41 -5.35
C GLY A 285 -21.36 -17.07 -6.54
N ARG A 286 -21.24 -15.86 -7.08
CA ARG A 286 -22.11 -15.29 -8.14
C ARG A 286 -21.39 -15.08 -9.47
N LEU A 287 -20.19 -15.66 -9.61
CA LEU A 287 -19.33 -15.58 -10.79
C LEU A 287 -19.57 -16.76 -11.74
#